data_AF-A0A4Z1KU83-F1
#
_entry.id   AF-A0A4Z1KU83-F1
#
_cell.length_a   1.000
_cell.length_b   1.000
_cell.length_c   1.000
_cell.angle_alpha   90.00
_cell.angle_beta   90.00
_cell.angle_gamma   90.00
#
_symmetry.space_group_name_H-M   'P 1'
#
loop_
_entity.id
_entity.type
_entity.pdbx_description
1 polymer ?
#
loop_
_entity_poly.entity_id
_entity_poly.type
_entity_poly.pdbx_seq_one_letter_code
_entity_poly.pdbx_strand_id
1 'polypeptide(L)'
;MAPNYNESEIAKFTQVVRDHLLENKFSKWVYIAVTMTIEQARHLEGGDLFASDPWPGRIYTVKACKNKWYSLVKKGEVEEAHAPVTDELAIPDLMHQVWAKEKEEEMLSIFYGTDFPEIPEDVFEEIEAELERKKTMQAQ
;
A
#
# COMPACT_ATOMS: atom_id res chain seq x y z
N MET A 1 -8.75 -18.45 12.43
CA MET A 1 -7.46 -18.84 11.84
C MET A 1 -7.26 -18.07 10.56
N ALA A 2 -6.15 -17.35 10.37
CA ALA A 2 -5.83 -16.79 9.06
C ALA A 2 -5.60 -17.98 8.12
N PRO A 3 -6.28 -18.08 6.96
CA PRO A 3 -6.18 -19.29 6.18
C PRO A 3 -4.76 -19.38 5.63
N ASN A 4 -4.09 -20.51 5.85
CA ASN A 4 -2.70 -20.70 5.44
C ASN A 4 -2.60 -20.63 3.91
N TYR A 5 -1.61 -19.92 3.41
CA TYR A 5 -1.28 -19.92 1.98
C TYR A 5 -0.55 -21.25 1.72
N ASN A 6 -0.87 -21.94 0.63
CA ASN A 6 -0.07 -23.08 0.19
C ASN A 6 1.31 -22.62 -0.37
N GLU A 7 2.17 -23.57 -0.73
CA GLU A 7 3.54 -23.26 -1.16
C GLU A 7 3.59 -22.43 -2.45
N SER A 8 2.75 -22.77 -3.45
CA SER A 8 2.67 -22.04 -4.71
C SER A 8 2.09 -20.64 -4.55
N GLU A 9 1.08 -20.46 -3.70
CA GLU A 9 0.56 -19.16 -3.27
C GLU A 9 1.66 -18.31 -2.63
N ILE A 10 2.48 -18.88 -1.75
CA ILE A 10 3.60 -18.17 -1.10
C ILE A 10 4.66 -17.80 -2.14
N ALA A 11 5.02 -18.71 -3.04
CA ALA A 11 6.00 -18.45 -4.08
C ALA A 11 5.57 -17.29 -4.98
N LYS A 12 4.33 -17.31 -5.48
CA LYS A 12 3.79 -16.20 -6.27
C LYS A 12 3.71 -14.91 -5.45
N PHE A 13 3.18 -14.97 -4.24
CA PHE A 13 3.03 -13.80 -3.38
C PHE A 13 4.38 -13.12 -3.11
N THR A 14 5.40 -13.89 -2.75
CA THR A 14 6.74 -13.37 -2.47
C THR A 14 7.42 -12.84 -3.72
N GLN A 15 7.23 -13.47 -4.89
CA GLN A 15 7.68 -12.94 -6.18
C GLN A 15 7.11 -11.53 -6.42
N VAL A 16 5.79 -11.38 -6.38
CA VAL A 16 5.13 -10.09 -6.69
C VAL A 16 5.52 -9.02 -5.65
N VAL A 17 5.68 -9.37 -4.38
CA VAL A 17 6.16 -8.42 -3.36
C VAL A 17 7.60 -7.97 -3.64
N ARG A 18 8.47 -8.89 -4.08
CA ARG A 18 9.87 -8.61 -4.42
C ARG A 18 10.01 -7.73 -5.66
N ASP A 19 9.17 -7.96 -6.67
CA ASP A 19 9.14 -7.13 -7.90
C ASP A 19 8.88 -5.64 -7.58
N HIS A 20 8.18 -5.36 -6.48
CA HIS A 20 7.89 -4.01 -6.00
C HIS A 20 8.62 -3.67 -4.69
N LEU A 21 9.69 -4.38 -4.30
CA LEU A 21 10.26 -4.28 -2.95
C LEU A 21 10.61 -2.85 -2.56
N LEU A 22 11.27 -2.11 -3.45
CA LEU A 22 11.77 -0.74 -3.25
C LEU A 22 10.67 0.33 -3.28
N GLU A 23 9.44 -0.02 -3.67
CA GLU A 23 8.33 0.93 -3.68
C GLU A 23 7.73 1.08 -2.27
N ASN A 24 7.89 2.26 -1.67
CA ASN A 24 7.30 2.61 -0.38
C ASN A 24 5.97 3.38 -0.53
N LYS A 25 5.07 2.89 -1.40
CA LYS A 25 3.76 3.54 -1.66
C LYS A 25 2.61 2.59 -1.33
N PHE A 26 1.46 3.13 -0.91
CA PHE A 26 0.27 2.32 -0.64
C PHE A 26 -0.23 1.58 -1.89
N SER A 27 -0.09 2.20 -3.08
CA SER A 27 -0.49 1.64 -4.37
C SER A 27 0.14 0.27 -4.68
N LYS A 28 1.36 0.01 -4.21
CA LYS A 28 2.03 -1.30 -4.31
C LYS A 28 1.16 -2.43 -3.77
N TRP A 29 0.56 -2.23 -2.59
CA TRP A 29 -0.22 -3.28 -1.94
C TRP A 29 -1.56 -3.52 -2.63
N VAL A 30 -2.12 -2.50 -3.27
CA VAL A 30 -3.30 -2.63 -4.14
C VAL A 30 -2.92 -3.50 -5.35
N TYR A 31 -1.79 -3.22 -5.99
CA TYR A 31 -1.29 -4.00 -7.12
C TYR A 31 -1.05 -5.46 -6.76
N ILE A 32 -0.38 -5.73 -5.63
CA ILE A 32 -0.14 -7.10 -5.13
C ILE A 32 -1.47 -7.84 -4.93
N ALA A 33 -2.44 -7.21 -4.28
CA ALA A 33 -3.75 -7.82 -4.02
C ALA A 33 -4.51 -8.17 -5.32
N VAL A 34 -4.51 -7.25 -6.29
CA VAL A 34 -5.11 -7.48 -7.61
C VAL A 34 -4.40 -8.61 -8.36
N THR A 35 -3.06 -8.60 -8.37
CA THR A 35 -2.26 -9.62 -9.06
C THR A 35 -2.51 -11.02 -8.49
N MET A 36 -2.57 -11.16 -7.16
CA MET A 36 -2.90 -12.45 -6.53
C MET A 36 -4.31 -12.92 -6.85
N THR A 37 -5.27 -11.99 -6.93
CA THR A 37 -6.66 -12.32 -7.30
C THR A 37 -6.75 -12.81 -8.74
N ILE A 38 -6.02 -12.19 -9.66
CA ILE A 38 -5.96 -12.61 -11.07
C ILE A 38 -5.28 -13.97 -11.18
N GLU A 39 -4.15 -14.18 -10.50
CA GLU A 39 -3.45 -15.48 -10.53
C GLU A 39 -4.34 -16.58 -9.98
N GLN A 40 -5.05 -16.35 -8.86
CA GLN A 40 -5.93 -17.34 -8.27
C GLN A 40 -6.98 -17.89 -9.27
N ALA A 41 -7.47 -17.07 -10.21
CA ALA A 41 -8.42 -17.54 -11.22
C ALA A 41 -7.88 -18.71 -12.07
N ARG A 42 -6.56 -18.78 -12.28
CA ARG A 42 -5.87 -19.88 -12.97
C ARG A 42 -5.85 -21.16 -12.16
N HIS A 43 -5.86 -21.03 -10.84
CA HIS A 43 -5.76 -22.11 -9.87
C HIS A 43 -7.12 -22.49 -9.24
N LEU A 44 -8.23 -21.91 -9.71
CA LEU A 44 -9.60 -22.28 -9.32
C LEU A 44 -10.22 -23.23 -10.35
N GLU A 45 -11.30 -23.94 -9.96
CA GLU A 45 -12.01 -24.86 -10.85
C GLU A 45 -12.38 -24.17 -12.18
N GLY A 46 -11.94 -24.76 -13.30
CA GLY A 46 -12.07 -24.18 -14.64
C GLY A 46 -10.86 -23.35 -15.12
N GLY A 47 -9.89 -23.07 -14.25
CA GLY A 47 -8.61 -22.44 -14.58
C GLY A 47 -7.59 -23.43 -15.17
N ASP A 48 -6.59 -22.90 -15.86
CA ASP A 48 -5.57 -23.67 -16.60
C ASP A 48 -4.59 -24.44 -15.69
N LEU A 49 -4.42 -24.01 -14.44
CA LEU A 49 -3.50 -24.61 -13.48
C LEU A 49 -4.18 -25.43 -12.38
N PHE A 50 -5.52 -25.44 -12.32
CA PHE A 50 -6.28 -26.11 -11.25
C PHE A 50 -5.96 -27.58 -11.09
N ALA A 51 -5.81 -28.32 -12.19
CA ALA A 51 -5.56 -29.75 -12.16
C ALA A 51 -4.19 -30.12 -11.56
N SER A 52 -3.19 -29.24 -11.70
CA SER A 52 -1.82 -29.46 -11.23
C SER A 52 -1.52 -28.79 -9.89
N ASP A 53 -2.12 -27.63 -9.63
CA ASP A 53 -1.82 -26.79 -8.47
C ASP A 53 -3.07 -26.00 -8.04
N PRO A 54 -4.03 -26.64 -7.35
CA PRO A 54 -5.27 -25.99 -6.94
C PRO A 54 -5.03 -25.03 -5.79
N TRP A 55 -5.56 -23.81 -5.91
CA TRP A 55 -5.55 -22.83 -4.83
C TRP A 55 -6.92 -22.76 -4.16
N PRO A 56 -6.98 -22.55 -2.83
CA PRO A 56 -8.22 -22.25 -2.16
C PRO A 56 -8.76 -20.89 -2.60
N GLY A 57 -10.06 -20.79 -2.86
CA GLY A 57 -10.73 -19.51 -3.12
C GLY A 57 -10.57 -18.55 -1.93
N ARG A 58 -10.05 -17.34 -2.18
CA ARG A 58 -9.66 -16.39 -1.14
C ARG A 58 -9.78 -14.95 -1.61
N ILE A 59 -10.20 -14.08 -0.71
CA ILE A 59 -10.19 -12.64 -0.93
C ILE A 59 -8.82 -12.07 -0.56
N TYR A 60 -8.04 -11.66 -1.56
CA TYR A 60 -6.79 -10.92 -1.36
C TYR A 60 -7.10 -9.44 -1.17
N THR A 61 -7.20 -8.99 0.08
CA THR A 61 -7.30 -7.56 0.42
C THR A 61 -5.92 -6.99 0.72
N VAL A 62 -5.75 -5.66 0.57
CA VAL A 62 -4.52 -4.95 0.98
C VAL A 62 -4.10 -5.32 2.40
N LYS A 63 -5.06 -5.33 3.34
CA LYS A 63 -4.82 -5.70 4.74
C LYS A 63 -4.34 -7.14 4.87
N ALA A 64 -4.94 -8.08 4.14
CA ALA A 64 -4.53 -9.49 4.16
C ALA A 64 -3.12 -9.68 3.61
N CYS A 65 -2.78 -9.04 2.48
CA CYS A 65 -1.45 -9.09 1.88
C CYS A 65 -0.38 -8.49 2.80
N LYS A 66 -0.62 -7.31 3.38
CA LYS A 66 0.29 -6.69 4.35
C LYS A 66 0.54 -7.61 5.55
N ASN A 67 -0.53 -8.11 6.18
CA ASN A 67 -0.41 -9.01 7.33
C ASN A 67 0.34 -10.29 7.00
N LYS A 68 0.13 -10.86 5.80
CA LYS A 68 0.86 -12.04 5.34
C LYS A 68 2.35 -11.74 5.18
N TRP A 69 2.71 -10.63 4.52
CA TRP A 69 4.11 -10.23 4.36
C TRP A 69 4.82 -10.05 5.71
N TYR A 70 4.23 -9.28 6.62
CA TYR A 70 4.83 -9.09 7.96
C TYR A 70 4.95 -10.40 8.74
N SER A 71 3.99 -11.32 8.58
CA SER A 71 4.10 -12.65 9.19
C SER A 71 5.23 -13.48 8.60
N LEU A 72 5.50 -13.38 7.29
CA LEU A 72 6.60 -14.11 6.64
C LEU A 72 7.95 -13.56 7.09
N VAL A 73 8.11 -12.23 7.11
CA VAL A 73 9.33 -11.55 7.58
C VAL A 73 9.60 -11.88 9.04
N LYS A 74 8.58 -11.79 9.92
CA LYS A 74 8.72 -12.09 11.36
C LYS A 74 9.20 -13.52 11.63
N LYS A 75 8.85 -14.47 10.77
CA LYS A 75 9.25 -15.87 10.92
C LYS A 75 10.59 -16.21 10.26
N GLY A 76 11.22 -15.26 9.55
CA GLY A 76 12.41 -15.54 8.75
C GLY A 76 12.15 -16.48 7.57
N GLU A 77 10.88 -16.65 7.16
CA GLU A 77 10.48 -17.54 6.03
C GLU A 77 10.83 -16.92 4.66
N VAL A 78 11.34 -15.69 4.65
CA VAL A 78 11.81 -14.97 3.46
C VAL A 78 13.19 -14.42 3.81
N GLU A 79 14.25 -14.92 3.15
CA GLU A 79 15.56 -14.26 3.19
C GLU A 79 15.39 -12.82 2.71
N GLU A 80 16.01 -11.87 3.44
CA GLU A 80 16.26 -10.52 2.95
C GLU A 80 16.95 -10.65 1.59
N ALA A 81 16.19 -10.49 0.51
CA ALA A 81 16.72 -10.56 -0.83
C ALA A 81 17.67 -9.37 -0.99
N HIS A 82 18.96 -9.64 -0.82
CA HIS A 82 20.09 -8.73 -1.00
C HIS A 82 19.88 -7.35 -0.36
N ALA A 83 20.37 -7.18 0.86
CA ALA A 83 20.89 -5.89 1.27
C ALA A 83 21.83 -5.38 0.16
N PRO A 84 21.56 -4.24 -0.49
CA PRO A 84 22.60 -3.61 -1.30
C PRO A 84 23.77 -3.33 -0.36
N VAL A 85 24.90 -3.91 -0.71
CA VAL A 85 26.19 -3.70 -0.05
C VAL A 85 26.40 -2.19 0.12
N THR A 86 26.56 -1.79 1.38
CA THR A 86 27.07 -0.49 1.85
C THR A 86 26.40 0.76 1.28
N ASP A 87 25.50 1.35 2.05
CA ASP A 87 25.58 2.79 2.28
C ASP A 87 25.60 2.99 3.80
N GLU A 88 26.72 3.49 4.33
CA GLU A 88 26.98 3.74 5.76
C GLU A 88 26.08 4.85 6.36
N LEU A 89 24.93 5.13 5.75
CA LEU A 89 23.96 6.14 6.16
C LEU A 89 22.51 5.61 6.24
N ALA A 90 22.27 4.32 6.02
CA ALA A 90 20.94 3.74 6.17
C ALA A 90 20.58 3.53 7.67
N ILE A 91 20.07 4.60 8.29
CA ILE A 91 19.45 4.54 9.62
C ILE A 91 18.40 3.41 9.63
N PRO A 92 18.43 2.48 10.60
CA PRO A 92 17.61 1.26 10.58
C PRO A 92 16.14 1.56 10.35
N ASP A 93 15.55 0.92 9.33
CA ASP A 93 14.18 1.07 8.83
C ASP A 93 13.09 0.88 9.91
N LEU A 94 13.43 0.27 11.06
CA LEU A 94 12.57 0.21 12.24
C LEU A 94 12.36 1.58 12.90
N MET A 95 13.41 2.41 12.98
CA MET A 95 13.30 3.77 13.54
C MET A 95 12.52 4.70 12.61
N HIS A 96 12.59 4.49 11.29
CA HIS A 96 11.79 5.24 10.33
C HIS A 96 10.28 4.93 10.45
N GLN A 97 9.89 3.68 10.73
CA GLN A 97 8.48 3.34 10.95
C GLN A 97 7.96 3.87 12.29
N VAL A 98 8.77 3.86 13.34
CA VAL A 98 8.40 4.47 14.64
C VAL A 98 8.30 5.99 14.49
N TRP A 99 9.27 6.63 13.84
CA TRP A 99 9.29 8.08 13.63
C TRP A 99 8.16 8.55 12.69
N ALA A 100 7.87 7.81 11.62
CA ALA A 100 6.75 8.12 10.72
C ALA A 100 5.40 7.99 11.44
N LYS A 101 5.25 7.01 12.33
CA LYS A 101 4.03 6.83 13.11
C LYS A 101 3.86 7.89 14.21
N GLU A 102 4.94 8.28 14.89
CA GLU A 102 4.94 9.41 15.83
C GLU A 102 4.61 10.73 15.11
N LYS A 103 5.14 10.95 13.90
CA LYS A 103 4.85 12.14 13.09
C LYS A 103 3.44 12.15 12.50
N GLU A 104 2.89 10.97 12.16
CA GLU A 104 1.49 10.82 11.75
C GLU A 104 0.54 11.11 12.92
N GLU A 105 0.81 10.59 14.12
CA GLU A 105 0.04 10.92 15.32
C GLU A 105 0.18 12.38 15.73
N GLU A 106 1.36 13.01 15.58
CA GLU A 106 1.56 14.44 15.81
C GLU A 106 0.77 15.29 14.81
N MET A 107 0.83 14.96 13.51
CA MET A 107 0.02 15.65 12.50
C MET A 107 -1.47 15.48 12.76
N LEU A 108 -1.94 14.26 13.03
CA LEU A 108 -3.34 14.01 13.37
C LEU A 108 -3.74 14.74 14.65
N SER A 109 -2.85 14.90 15.64
CA SER A 109 -3.13 15.69 16.85
C SER A 109 -3.28 17.20 16.56
N ILE A 110 -2.54 17.74 15.58
CA ILE A 110 -2.73 19.10 15.08
C ILE A 110 -4.08 19.21 14.37
N PHE A 111 -4.48 18.22 13.57
CA PHE A 111 -5.75 18.25 12.83
C PHE A 111 -6.99 17.99 13.70
N TYR A 112 -6.88 17.18 14.77
CA TYR A 112 -8.01 16.86 15.66
C TYR A 112 -8.07 17.73 16.92
N GLY A 113 -7.07 18.60 17.15
CA GLY A 113 -6.99 19.48 18.32
C GLY A 113 -7.29 20.96 18.06
N THR A 114 -7.42 21.40 16.80
CA THR A 114 -7.80 22.77 16.46
C THR A 114 -9.21 22.83 15.92
N ASP A 115 -10.08 23.54 16.63
CA ASP A 115 -11.28 24.14 16.05
C ASP A 115 -10.84 24.92 14.79
N PHE A 116 -11.24 24.42 13.63
CA PHE A 116 -11.00 25.09 12.36
C PHE A 116 -11.64 26.48 12.46
N PRO A 117 -10.91 27.60 12.28
CA PRO A 117 -11.59 28.88 12.15
C PRO A 117 -12.50 28.78 10.93
N GLU A 118 -13.79 29.03 11.12
CA GLU A 118 -14.74 29.17 10.01
C GLU A 118 -14.11 30.14 9.01
N ILE A 119 -13.83 29.64 7.81
CA ILE A 119 -13.33 30.47 6.72
C ILE A 119 -14.44 31.48 6.45
N PRO A 120 -14.20 32.79 6.65
CA PRO A 120 -15.28 33.75 6.52
C PRO A 120 -15.74 33.82 5.06
N GLU A 121 -17.04 34.02 4.86
CA GLU A 121 -17.71 33.92 3.54
C GLU A 121 -17.11 34.88 2.51
N ASP A 122 -16.51 35.99 2.94
CA ASP A 122 -15.81 36.96 2.11
C ASP A 122 -14.61 36.37 1.34
N VAL A 123 -13.90 35.42 1.93
CA VAL A 123 -12.78 34.72 1.28
C VAL A 123 -13.28 33.79 0.16
N PHE A 124 -14.45 33.19 0.33
CA PHE A 124 -15.05 32.36 -0.72
C PHE A 124 -15.52 33.19 -1.91
N GLU A 125 -16.12 34.35 -1.66
CA GLU A 125 -16.54 35.28 -2.72
C GLU A 125 -15.34 35.82 -3.51
N GLU A 126 -14.21 36.10 -2.85
CA GLU A 126 -12.98 36.54 -3.51
C GLU A 126 -12.39 35.45 -4.43
N ILE A 127 -12.43 34.19 -3.99
CA ILE A 127 -11.96 33.04 -4.78
C ILE A 127 -12.86 32.79 -5.99
N GLU A 128 -14.18 32.90 -5.85
CA GLU A 128 -15.12 32.76 -6.97
C GLU A 128 -14.94 33.89 -7.99
N ALA A 129 -14.76 35.14 -7.54
CA ALA A 129 -14.54 36.28 -8.42
C ALA A 129 -13.23 36.15 -9.24
N GLU A 130 -12.16 35.65 -8.61
CA GLU A 130 -10.88 35.43 -9.27
C GLU A 130 -10.93 34.24 -10.26
N LEU A 131 -11.71 33.20 -9.95
CA LEU A 131 -11.97 32.10 -10.88
C LEU A 131 -12.74 32.57 -12.12
N GLU A 132 -13.73 33.45 -11.95
CA GLU A 132 -14.53 33.97 -13.05
C GLU A 132 -13.74 34.95 -13.93
N ARG A 133 -12.84 35.75 -13.35
CA ARG A 133 -11.84 36.53 -14.10
C ARG A 133 -10.92 35.67 -14.93
N LYS A 134 -10.43 34.55 -14.38
CA LYS A 134 -9.54 33.65 -15.12
C LYS A 134 -10.26 32.92 -16.26
N LYS A 135 -11.52 32.54 -16.08
CA LYS A 135 -12.35 31.97 -17.15
C LYS A 135 -12.58 32.96 -18.29
N THR A 136 -12.85 34.23 -17.98
CA THR A 136 -13.08 35.26 -19.00
C THR A 136 -11.81 35.62 -19.77
N MET A 137 -10.63 35.60 -19.14
CA MET A 137 -9.34 35.78 -19.82
C MET A 137 -8.94 34.61 -20.73
N GLN A 138 -9.43 33.39 -20.48
CA GLN A 138 -9.18 32.22 -21.34
C GLN A 138 -10.11 32.12 -22.55
N ALA A 139 -11.14 32.97 -22.64
CA ALA A 139 -12.13 32.97 -23.71
C ALA A 139 -11.89 34.05 -24.80
N GLN A 140 -10.80 34.81 -24.72
CA GLN A 140 -10.28 35.72 -25.76
C GLN A 140 -9.07 35.12 -26.47
#